data_AF-A0A183AFU9-F1
#
_entry.id   AF-A0A183AFU9-F1
#
_cell.length_a   1.000
_cell.length_b   1.000
_cell.length_c   1.000
_cell.angle_alpha   90.00
_cell.angle_beta   90.00
_cell.angle_gamma   90.00
#
_symmetry.space_group_name_H-M   'P 1'
#
loop_
_entity.id
_entity.type
_entity.pdbx_description
1 polymer ?
#
loop_
_entity_poly.entity_id
_entity_poly.type
_entity_poly.pdbx_seq_one_letter_code
_entity_poly.pdbx_strand_id
1 'polypeptide(L)'
;LLTVDQRRWLDLKGRIKLTQPLQLPPRPKLRQEPGQDGYVGAQMANNLEKKSLKFRCLIYDITQHIAFKRASAILVVANCTLLFFPDFQGISNNFGWSVLMLRFFTIAGRHVTLKMLMLTVVMSMYKSLFIITSMFLLMIVYALAGVTLFGSVKYGDNLGRHANFHNTFRATALLTRIVTGKYTIVNGFI
;
A
#
# COMPACT_ATOMS: atom_id res chain seq x y z
N LEU A 1 21.46 -5.97 25.95
CA LEU A 1 21.82 -6.50 24.62
C LEU A 1 21.14 -7.84 24.44
N LEU A 2 20.23 -7.98 23.46
CA LEU A 2 19.57 -9.26 23.16
C LEU A 2 20.40 -10.02 22.13
N THR A 3 20.59 -11.33 22.34
CA THR A 3 21.18 -12.23 21.34
C THR A 3 20.27 -12.33 20.10
N VAL A 4 20.81 -12.82 18.98
CA VAL A 4 20.07 -12.94 17.71
C VAL A 4 18.79 -13.76 17.89
N ASP A 5 18.86 -14.89 18.61
CA ASP A 5 17.71 -15.75 18.86
C ASP A 5 16.66 -15.08 19.76
N GLN A 6 17.08 -14.32 20.76
CA GLN A 6 16.17 -13.55 21.60
C GLN A 6 15.43 -12.47 20.79
N ARG A 7 16.09 -11.83 19.81
CA ARG A 7 15.45 -10.86 18.91
C ARG A 7 14.46 -11.54 17.95
N ARG A 8 14.81 -12.71 17.40
CA ARG A 8 13.92 -13.52 16.56
C ARG A 8 12.68 -13.97 17.33
N TRP A 9 12.85 -14.37 18.59
CA TRP A 9 11.74 -14.77 19.46
C TRP A 9 10.78 -13.61 19.76
N LEU A 10 11.31 -12.41 20.02
CA LEU A 10 10.49 -11.21 20.22
C LEU A 10 9.69 -10.82 18.97
N ASP A 11 10.30 -10.91 17.78
CA ASP A 11 9.62 -10.69 16.50
C ASP A 11 8.51 -11.73 16.27
N LEU A 12 8.79 -13.01 16.54
CA LEU A 12 7.80 -14.09 16.42
C LEU A 12 6.61 -13.87 17.37
N LYS A 13 6.88 -13.53 18.63
CA LYS A 13 5.84 -13.23 19.63
C LYS A 13 5.00 -12.02 19.22
N GLY A 14 5.61 -11.00 18.61
CA GLY A 14 4.91 -9.85 18.05
C GLY A 14 3.98 -10.25 16.89
N ARG A 15 4.45 -11.10 15.98
CA ARG A 15 3.65 -11.62 14.86
C ARG A 15 2.44 -12.40 15.32
N ILE A 16 2.60 -13.30 16.29
CA ILE A 16 1.50 -14.14 16.83
C ILE A 16 0.42 -13.28 17.52
N LYS A 17 0.81 -12.20 18.22
CA LYS A 17 -0.16 -11.28 18.84
C LYS A 17 -1.02 -10.51 17.82
N LEU A 18 -0.51 -10.34 16.61
CA LEU A 18 -1.18 -9.62 15.53
C LEU A 18 -1.95 -10.55 14.57
N THR A 19 -1.78 -11.87 14.68
CA THR A 19 -2.54 -12.83 13.88
C THR A 19 -3.93 -13.00 14.45
N GLN A 20 -4.95 -12.57 13.70
CA GLN A 20 -6.32 -12.94 13.96
C GLN A 20 -6.56 -14.38 13.50
N PRO A 21 -7.37 -15.20 14.21
CA PRO A 21 -7.80 -16.48 13.69
C PRO A 21 -8.44 -16.26 12.32
N LEU A 22 -8.05 -17.09 11.37
CA LEU A 22 -8.48 -16.96 9.99
C LEU A 22 -9.99 -17.20 9.91
N GLN A 23 -10.77 -16.13 9.83
CA GLN A 23 -12.23 -16.18 9.71
C GLN A 23 -12.63 -16.55 8.28
N LEU A 24 -12.45 -17.82 7.90
CA LEU A 24 -13.11 -18.38 6.73
C LEU A 24 -14.48 -18.91 7.16
N PRO A 25 -15.59 -18.46 6.54
CA PRO A 25 -16.87 -19.12 6.76
C PRO A 25 -16.75 -20.60 6.37
N PRO A 26 -17.35 -21.52 7.16
CA PRO A 26 -17.26 -22.94 6.87
C PRO A 26 -17.84 -23.23 5.48
N ARG A 27 -17.14 -24.06 4.69
CA ARG A 27 -17.60 -24.49 3.37
C ARG A 27 -19.03 -25.06 3.52
N PRO A 28 -20.01 -24.64 2.71
CA PRO A 28 -21.33 -25.26 2.74
C PRO A 28 -21.19 -26.76 2.46
N LYS A 29 -21.42 -27.60 3.48
CA LYS A 29 -21.24 -29.06 3.41
C LYS A 29 -22.47 -29.70 2.73
N LEU A 30 -22.23 -30.55 1.73
CA LEU A 30 -23.25 -31.41 1.09
C LEU A 30 -23.22 -32.85 1.61
N ARG A 31 -22.27 -33.20 2.48
CA ARG A 31 -22.10 -34.54 3.06
C ARG A 31 -22.11 -34.43 4.59
N GLN A 32 -23.00 -35.20 5.21
CA GLN A 32 -23.09 -35.41 6.65
C GLN A 32 -21.83 -36.17 7.10
N GLU A 33 -21.10 -35.64 8.08
CA GLU A 33 -20.05 -36.40 8.76
C GLU A 33 -20.73 -37.31 9.79
N PRO A 34 -20.35 -38.59 9.90
CA PRO A 34 -20.97 -39.50 10.86
C PRO A 34 -20.56 -39.06 12.27
N GLY A 35 -21.51 -38.48 13.02
CA GLY A 35 -21.30 -38.06 14.42
C GLY A 35 -21.56 -36.59 14.75
N GLN A 36 -22.29 -35.83 13.92
CA GLN A 36 -22.67 -34.46 14.27
C GLN A 36 -24.18 -34.23 14.18
N ASP A 37 -24.83 -34.41 15.33
CA ASP A 37 -26.27 -34.24 15.55
C ASP A 37 -26.59 -32.74 15.55
N GLY A 38 -26.91 -32.20 14.37
CA GLY A 38 -27.23 -30.78 14.24
C GLY A 38 -27.23 -30.21 12.83
N TYR A 39 -27.84 -30.90 11.86
CA TYR A 39 -28.28 -30.29 10.60
C TYR A 39 -29.74 -30.65 10.33
N VAL A 40 -30.65 -29.92 10.98
CA VAL A 40 -32.11 -30.10 10.85
C VAL A 40 -32.64 -29.68 9.45
N GLY A 41 -31.80 -29.14 8.55
CA GLY A 41 -32.27 -28.52 7.30
C GLY A 41 -32.19 -29.33 6.00
N ALA A 42 -31.39 -30.40 5.89
CA ALA A 42 -31.05 -30.98 4.58
C ALA A 42 -31.98 -32.13 4.11
N GLN A 43 -32.61 -32.85 5.04
CA GLN A 43 -33.48 -33.98 4.69
C GLN A 43 -34.88 -33.55 4.22
N MET A 44 -35.29 -32.30 4.47
CA MET A 44 -36.56 -31.72 4.03
C MET A 44 -36.38 -30.62 2.97
N ALA A 45 -35.27 -30.64 2.23
CA ALA A 45 -34.99 -29.66 1.18
C ALA A 45 -35.63 -30.09 -0.15
N ASN A 46 -36.56 -29.29 -0.64
CA ASN A 46 -37.17 -29.46 -1.96
C ASN A 46 -36.11 -29.36 -3.10
N ASN A 47 -36.45 -29.82 -4.30
CA ASN A 47 -35.50 -29.85 -5.44
C ASN A 47 -34.89 -28.48 -5.77
N LEU A 48 -35.56 -27.38 -5.37
CA LEU A 48 -35.11 -26.00 -5.56
C LEU A 48 -33.97 -25.63 -4.60
N GLU A 49 -34.07 -25.97 -3.31
CA GLU A 49 -33.01 -25.74 -2.34
C GLU A 49 -31.75 -26.55 -2.64
N LYS A 50 -31.90 -27.80 -3.10
CA LYS A 50 -30.75 -28.62 -3.55
C LYS A 50 -30.01 -27.99 -4.74
N LYS A 51 -30.72 -27.36 -5.68
CA LYS A 51 -30.09 -26.59 -6.78
C LYS A 51 -29.38 -25.35 -6.27
N SER A 52 -29.99 -24.59 -5.35
CA SER A 52 -29.40 -23.39 -4.75
C SER A 52 -28.13 -23.70 -3.94
N LEU A 53 -28.15 -24.75 -3.13
CA LEU A 53 -26.99 -25.21 -2.35
C LEU A 53 -25.84 -25.70 -3.24
N LYS A 54 -26.15 -26.44 -4.32
CA LYS A 54 -25.17 -26.80 -5.36
C LYS A 54 -24.58 -25.57 -6.04
N PHE A 55 -25.40 -24.56 -6.33
CA PHE A 55 -24.94 -23.31 -6.93
C PHE A 55 -24.01 -22.53 -5.98
N ARG A 56 -24.33 -22.46 -4.68
CA ARG A 56 -23.44 -21.88 -3.65
C ARG A 56 -22.13 -22.65 -3.57
N CYS A 57 -22.17 -23.98 -3.52
CA CYS A 57 -20.96 -24.81 -3.47
C CYS A 57 -20.10 -24.65 -4.74
N LEU A 58 -20.73 -24.52 -5.91
CA LEU A 58 -20.07 -24.26 -7.19
C LEU A 58 -19.41 -22.87 -7.20
N ILE A 59 -20.11 -21.83 -6.71
CA ILE A 59 -19.52 -20.49 -6.55
C ILE A 59 -18.32 -20.53 -5.60
N TYR A 60 -18.40 -21.27 -4.47
CA TYR A 60 -17.29 -21.43 -3.54
C TYR A 60 -16.08 -22.14 -4.19
N ASP A 61 -16.30 -23.22 -4.94
CA ASP A 61 -15.23 -23.92 -5.67
C ASP A 61 -14.58 -23.03 -6.74
N ILE A 62 -15.38 -22.29 -7.50
CA ILE A 62 -14.88 -21.33 -8.51
C ILE A 62 -14.08 -20.20 -7.85
N THR A 63 -14.58 -19.65 -6.74
CA THR A 63 -13.97 -18.51 -6.05
C THR A 63 -12.68 -18.92 -5.30
N GLN A 64 -12.62 -20.13 -4.76
CA GLN A 64 -11.42 -20.67 -4.13
C GLN A 64 -10.40 -21.22 -5.15
N HIS A 65 -10.78 -21.44 -6.40
CA HIS A 65 -9.85 -21.96 -7.39
C HIS A 65 -8.67 -21.00 -7.57
N ILE A 66 -7.44 -21.52 -7.44
CA ILE A 66 -6.20 -20.76 -7.61
C ILE A 66 -6.16 -20.06 -8.98
N ALA A 67 -6.88 -20.59 -9.97
CA ALA A 67 -7.00 -20.01 -11.31
C ALA A 67 -7.80 -18.70 -11.35
N PHE A 68 -8.89 -18.54 -10.57
CA PHE A 68 -9.64 -17.27 -10.54
C PHE A 68 -8.77 -16.14 -9.95
N LYS A 69 -8.00 -16.49 -8.91
CA LYS A 69 -7.01 -15.62 -8.28
C LYS A 69 -5.88 -15.21 -9.24
N ARG A 70 -5.46 -16.10 -10.13
CA ARG A 70 -4.45 -15.84 -11.17
C ARG A 70 -5.01 -15.12 -12.40
N ALA A 71 -6.23 -15.43 -12.81
CA ALA A 71 -6.91 -14.82 -13.96
C ALA A 71 -7.13 -13.31 -13.76
N SER A 72 -7.53 -12.87 -12.56
CA SER A 72 -7.66 -11.44 -12.28
C SER A 72 -6.32 -10.69 -12.34
N ALA A 73 -5.21 -11.37 -11.99
CA ALA A 73 -3.87 -10.78 -12.09
C ALA A 73 -3.42 -10.72 -13.57
N ILE A 74 -3.67 -11.76 -14.35
CA ILE A 74 -3.40 -11.80 -15.79
C ILE A 74 -4.19 -10.70 -16.52
N LEU A 75 -5.47 -10.51 -16.19
CA LEU A 75 -6.31 -9.44 -16.75
C LEU A 75 -5.76 -8.03 -16.46
N VAL A 76 -5.17 -7.81 -15.29
CA VAL A 76 -4.57 -6.51 -14.98
C VAL A 76 -3.23 -6.33 -15.69
N VAL A 77 -2.39 -7.36 -15.75
CA VAL A 77 -1.14 -7.30 -16.52
C VAL A 77 -1.44 -7.04 -17.99
N ALA A 78 -2.41 -7.75 -18.58
CA ALA A 78 -2.85 -7.54 -19.95
C ALA A 78 -3.39 -6.12 -20.20
N ASN A 79 -4.15 -5.55 -19.25
CA ASN A 79 -4.58 -4.14 -19.32
C ASN A 79 -3.40 -3.16 -19.23
N CYS A 80 -2.37 -3.46 -18.42
CA CYS A 80 -1.16 -2.65 -18.37
C CYS A 80 -0.37 -2.71 -19.70
N THR A 81 -0.25 -3.88 -20.32
CA THR A 81 0.42 -4.03 -21.63
C THR A 81 -0.36 -3.33 -22.74
N LEU A 82 -1.68 -3.40 -22.72
CA LEU A 82 -2.54 -2.72 -23.71
C LEU A 82 -2.37 -1.19 -23.63
N LEU A 83 -2.21 -0.65 -22.41
CA LEU A 83 -2.03 0.79 -22.17
C LEU A 83 -0.61 1.30 -22.50
N PHE A 84 0.37 0.41 -22.63
CA PHE A 84 1.72 0.78 -23.13
C PHE A 84 1.70 1.14 -24.62
N PHE A 85 0.72 0.65 -25.40
CA PHE A 85 0.57 1.03 -26.79
C PHE A 85 -0.11 2.41 -26.91
N PRO A 86 0.59 3.44 -27.41
CA PRO A 86 0.11 4.82 -27.40
C PRO A 86 -1.09 5.08 -28.33
N ASP A 87 -1.38 4.17 -29.27
CA ASP A 87 -2.43 4.38 -30.29
C ASP A 87 -3.88 4.36 -29.74
N PHE A 88 -4.11 3.87 -28.50
CA PHE A 88 -5.42 3.89 -27.83
C PHE A 88 -5.57 5.02 -26.79
N GLN A 89 -4.77 6.09 -26.88
CA GLN A 89 -4.78 7.21 -25.91
C GLN A 89 -6.04 8.08 -25.91
N GLY A 90 -6.93 7.96 -26.90
CA GLY A 90 -8.09 8.84 -27.06
C GLY A 90 -9.20 8.71 -26.00
N ILE A 91 -9.23 7.64 -25.19
CA ILE A 91 -10.35 7.34 -24.27
C ILE A 91 -9.91 7.32 -22.78
N SER A 92 -8.60 7.35 -22.49
CA SER A 92 -8.11 7.22 -21.11
C SER A 92 -8.24 8.54 -20.34
N ASN A 93 -9.44 8.79 -19.82
CA ASN A 93 -9.74 9.84 -18.86
C ASN A 93 -8.81 9.69 -17.63
N ASN A 94 -8.45 10.78 -16.94
CA ASN A 94 -7.62 10.75 -15.71
C ASN A 94 -8.10 9.71 -14.67
N PHE A 95 -9.41 9.43 -14.68
CA PHE A 95 -10.05 8.38 -13.89
C PHE A 95 -9.55 6.97 -14.23
N GLY A 96 -9.39 6.62 -15.51
CA GLY A 96 -8.92 5.30 -15.96
C GLY A 96 -7.50 5.00 -15.48
N TRP A 97 -6.59 5.98 -15.58
CA TRP A 97 -5.24 5.88 -15.05
C TRP A 97 -5.22 5.70 -13.52
N SER A 98 -6.06 6.42 -12.78
CA SER A 98 -6.14 6.28 -11.33
C SER A 98 -6.62 4.88 -10.90
N VAL A 99 -7.62 4.33 -11.60
CA VAL A 99 -8.15 2.98 -11.35
C VAL A 99 -7.10 1.91 -11.66
N LEU A 100 -6.31 2.10 -12.72
CA LEU A 100 -5.21 1.20 -13.07
C LEU A 100 -4.14 1.15 -11.96
N MET A 101 -3.71 2.32 -11.48
CA MET A 101 -2.73 2.42 -10.39
C MET A 101 -3.24 1.75 -9.10
N LEU A 102 -4.52 1.94 -8.77
CA LEU A 102 -5.16 1.33 -7.60
C LEU A 102 -5.26 -0.20 -7.72
N ARG A 103 -5.52 -0.72 -8.93
CA ARG A 103 -5.55 -2.17 -9.20
C ARG A 103 -4.17 -2.80 -9.11
N PHE A 104 -3.13 -2.13 -9.61
CA PHE A 104 -1.75 -2.59 -9.46
C PHE A 104 -1.36 -2.72 -7.99
N PHE A 105 -1.66 -1.71 -7.18
CA PHE A 105 -1.39 -1.73 -5.73
C PHE A 105 -2.17 -2.84 -5.01
N THR A 106 -3.43 -3.05 -5.36
CA THR A 106 -4.28 -4.11 -4.79
C THR A 106 -3.76 -5.52 -5.11
N ILE A 107 -3.21 -5.73 -6.32
CA ILE A 107 -2.60 -7.00 -6.71
C ILE A 107 -1.27 -7.24 -5.99
N ALA A 108 -0.46 -6.20 -5.81
CA ALA A 108 0.77 -6.30 -5.02
C ALA A 108 0.49 -6.78 -3.58
N GLY A 109 -0.65 -6.40 -3.00
CA GLY A 109 -1.10 -6.90 -1.69
C GLY A 109 -1.51 -8.38 -1.64
N ARG A 110 -1.67 -9.05 -2.79
CA ARG A 110 -2.05 -10.46 -2.89
C ARG A 110 -0.86 -11.42 -2.74
N HIS A 111 0.36 -10.96 -3.02
CA HIS A 111 1.58 -11.74 -2.84
C HIS A 111 2.06 -11.66 -1.39
N VAL A 112 2.30 -12.81 -0.76
CA VAL A 112 2.60 -12.90 0.69
C VAL A 112 3.85 -12.07 1.04
N THR A 113 4.92 -12.19 0.25
CA THR A 113 6.16 -11.44 0.52
C THR A 113 5.99 -9.94 0.32
N LEU A 114 5.26 -9.50 -0.71
CA LEU A 114 5.03 -8.07 -0.95
C LEU A 114 4.13 -7.46 0.12
N LYS A 115 3.11 -8.19 0.59
CA LYS A 115 2.26 -7.78 1.71
C LYS A 115 3.07 -7.62 2.99
N MET A 116 4.00 -8.54 3.28
CA MET A 116 4.89 -8.43 4.44
C MET A 116 5.82 -7.21 4.35
N LEU A 117 6.37 -6.94 3.16
CA LEU A 117 7.19 -5.75 2.92
C LEU A 117 6.37 -4.46 3.05
N MET A 118 5.18 -4.39 2.44
CA MET A 118 4.30 -3.23 2.55
C MET A 118 3.86 -2.98 3.99
N LEU A 119 3.49 -4.01 4.75
CA LEU A 119 3.18 -3.87 6.18
C LEU A 119 4.38 -3.35 6.97
N THR A 120 5.59 -3.80 6.65
CA THR A 120 6.82 -3.30 7.29
C THR A 120 7.04 -1.82 6.99
N VAL A 121 6.84 -1.38 5.74
CA VAL A 121 6.95 0.03 5.35
C VAL A 121 5.91 0.87 6.09
N VAL A 122 4.64 0.47 6.07
CA VAL A 122 3.55 1.21 6.72
C VAL A 122 3.75 1.30 8.23
N MET A 123 4.10 0.17 8.89
CA MET A 123 4.38 0.17 10.33
C MET A 123 5.60 1.01 10.69
N SER A 124 6.65 0.99 9.85
CA SER A 124 7.84 1.83 10.02
C SER A 124 7.50 3.30 9.89
N MET A 125 6.72 3.68 8.87
CA MET A 125 6.24 5.05 8.66
C MET A 125 5.38 5.53 9.83
N TYR A 126 4.47 4.69 10.34
CA TYR A 126 3.64 5.05 11.49
C TYR A 126 4.49 5.30 12.74
N LYS A 127 5.50 4.46 12.98
CA LYS A 127 6.41 4.63 14.12
C LYS A 127 7.27 5.90 14.01
N SER A 128 7.57 6.37 12.80
CA SER A 128 8.39 7.56 12.57
C SER A 128 7.60 8.87 12.51
N LEU A 129 6.28 8.86 12.65
CA LEU A 129 5.45 10.08 12.54
C LEU A 129 5.91 11.21 13.45
N PHE A 130 6.24 10.91 14.71
CA PHE A 130 6.74 11.93 15.65
C PHE A 130 8.03 12.59 15.17
N ILE A 131 8.95 11.80 14.60
CA ILE A 131 10.23 12.28 14.07
C ILE A 131 9.98 13.15 12.83
N ILE A 132 9.11 12.70 11.91
CA ILE A 132 8.78 13.43 10.69
C ILE A 132 8.10 14.77 11.03
N THR A 133 7.13 14.78 11.95
CA THR A 133 6.47 16.01 12.41
C THR A 133 7.46 16.96 13.08
N SER A 134 8.36 16.45 13.91
CA SER A 134 9.40 17.27 14.54
C SER A 134 10.35 17.89 13.51
N MET A 135 10.80 17.13 12.51
CA MET A 135 11.64 17.68 11.43
C MET A 135 10.90 18.72 10.60
N PHE A 136 9.62 18.49 10.31
CA PHE A 136 8.80 19.44 9.55
C PHE A 136 8.57 20.74 10.33
N LEU A 137 8.32 20.66 11.64
CA LEU A 137 8.16 21.83 12.50
C LEU A 137 9.46 22.65 12.56
N LEU A 138 10.60 21.99 12.75
CA LEU A 138 11.91 22.67 12.68
C LEU A 138 12.09 23.35 11.32
N MET A 139 11.78 22.66 10.22
CA MET A 139 11.88 23.22 8.88
C MET A 139 11.01 24.46 8.69
N ILE A 140 9.82 24.52 9.31
CA ILE A 140 8.97 25.73 9.29
C ILE A 140 9.60 26.87 10.08
N VAL A 141 10.15 26.61 11.27
CA VAL A 141 10.85 27.64 12.07
C VAL A 141 12.05 28.21 11.30
N TYR A 142 12.84 27.33 10.69
CA TYR A 142 13.96 27.73 9.83
C TYR A 142 13.49 28.44 8.54
N ALA A 143 12.34 28.07 7.97
CA ALA A 143 11.78 28.76 6.82
C ALA A 143 11.35 30.18 7.19
N LEU A 144 10.69 30.38 8.33
CA LEU A 144 10.28 31.70 8.80
C LEU A 144 11.50 32.59 9.11
N ALA A 145 12.49 32.06 9.84
CA ALA A 145 13.76 32.77 10.07
C ALA A 145 14.48 33.11 8.75
N GLY A 146 14.50 32.17 7.80
CA GLY A 146 15.09 32.36 6.48
C GLY A 146 14.39 33.42 5.64
N VAL A 147 13.06 33.51 5.72
CA VAL A 147 12.28 34.58 5.06
C VAL A 147 12.59 35.93 5.68
N THR A 148 12.71 36.03 7.01
CA THR A 148 13.05 37.30 7.67
C THR A 148 14.49 37.77 7.40
N LEU A 149 15.45 36.84 7.31
CA LEU A 149 16.87 37.17 7.11
C LEU A 149 17.23 37.34 5.63
N PHE A 150 16.66 36.53 4.75
CA PHE A 150 17.06 36.42 3.35
C PHE A 150 15.92 36.74 2.35
N GLY A 151 14.81 37.30 2.81
CA GLY A 151 13.63 37.59 1.98
C GLY A 151 13.88 38.56 0.83
N SER A 152 14.89 39.43 0.94
CA SER A 152 15.25 40.44 -0.06
C SER A 152 16.63 40.24 -0.69
N VAL A 153 17.22 39.05 -0.57
CA VAL A 153 18.53 38.74 -1.14
C VAL A 153 18.46 38.65 -2.67
N LYS A 154 19.47 39.23 -3.35
CA LYS A 154 19.60 39.15 -4.81
C LYS A 154 19.82 37.71 -5.27
N TYR A 155 19.28 37.36 -6.43
CA TYR A 155 19.47 36.03 -7.03
C TYR A 155 20.96 35.76 -7.28
N GLY A 156 21.37 34.50 -7.09
CA GLY A 156 22.73 34.02 -7.29
C GLY A 156 22.73 32.59 -7.82
N ASP A 157 23.90 31.95 -7.91
CA ASP A 157 24.07 30.66 -8.62
C ASP A 157 23.14 29.54 -8.12
N ASN A 158 22.82 29.52 -6.82
CA ASN A 158 21.92 28.54 -6.20
C ASN A 158 20.53 29.11 -5.84
N LEU A 159 20.36 30.43 -5.93
CA LEU A 159 19.13 31.17 -5.57
C LEU A 159 18.45 31.66 -6.86
N GLY A 160 17.49 30.88 -7.35
CA GLY A 160 16.76 31.16 -8.60
C GLY A 160 15.29 31.53 -8.39
N ARG A 161 14.56 31.73 -9.50
CA ARG A 161 13.12 32.08 -9.49
C ARG A 161 12.23 31.08 -8.74
N HIS A 162 12.65 29.82 -8.68
CA HIS A 162 11.94 28.71 -8.04
C HIS A 162 12.53 28.29 -6.68
N ALA A 163 13.63 28.92 -6.25
CA ALA A 163 14.39 28.58 -5.05
C ALA A 163 14.80 29.87 -4.33
N ASN A 164 13.88 30.41 -3.53
CA ASN A 164 14.05 31.70 -2.85
C ASN A 164 13.32 31.74 -1.51
N PHE A 165 13.70 32.73 -0.70
CA PHE A 165 13.16 33.00 0.64
C PHE A 165 12.10 34.10 0.65
N HIS A 166 11.49 34.43 -0.49
CA HIS A 166 10.48 35.50 -0.55
C HIS A 166 9.14 35.11 0.09
N ASN A 167 8.84 33.82 0.18
CA ASN A 167 7.63 33.30 0.82
C ASN A 167 7.95 32.03 1.59
N THR A 168 7.31 31.82 2.74
CA THR A 168 7.52 30.69 3.64
C THR A 168 7.39 29.35 2.92
N PHE A 169 6.45 29.21 1.98
CA PHE A 169 6.29 27.99 1.18
C PHE A 169 7.49 27.71 0.27
N ARG A 170 8.07 28.74 -0.36
CA ARG A 170 9.25 28.60 -1.21
C ARG A 170 10.51 28.35 -0.40
N ALA A 171 10.63 29.01 0.76
CA ALA A 171 11.69 28.76 1.73
C ALA A 171 11.63 27.32 2.27
N THR A 172 10.44 26.83 2.61
CA THR A 172 10.23 25.44 3.05
C THR A 172 10.60 24.46 1.95
N ALA A 173 10.18 24.68 0.70
CA ALA A 173 10.55 23.82 -0.43
C ALA A 173 12.06 23.82 -0.71
N LEU A 174 12.73 24.96 -0.54
CA LEU A 174 14.17 25.09 -0.65
C LEU A 174 14.89 24.32 0.46
N LEU A 175 14.45 24.46 1.71
CA LEU A 175 14.98 23.71 2.86
C LEU A 175 14.75 22.21 2.71
N THR A 176 13.60 21.76 2.20
CA THR A 176 13.36 20.35 1.88
C THR A 176 14.39 19.82 0.89
N ARG A 177 14.71 20.60 -0.14
CA ARG A 177 15.73 20.20 -1.13
C ARG A 177 17.13 20.18 -0.53
N ILE A 178 17.45 21.06 0.42
CA ILE A 178 18.70 21.04 1.18
C ILE A 178 18.78 19.77 2.05
N VAL A 179 17.73 19.44 2.80
CA VAL A 179 17.64 18.21 3.62
C VAL A 179 17.74 16.94 2.77
N THR A 180 17.24 16.98 1.52
CA THR A 180 17.34 15.87 0.55
C THR A 180 18.71 15.83 -0.17
N GLY A 181 19.62 16.76 0.11
CA GLY A 181 20.95 16.82 -0.51
C GLY A 181 20.97 17.34 -1.95
N LYS A 182 19.86 17.86 -2.49
CA LYS A 182 19.79 18.40 -3.87
C LYS A 182 20.56 19.71 -4.07
N TYR A 183 20.95 20.39 -2.98
CA TYR A 183 21.75 21.63 -2.99
C TYR A 183 23.14 21.45 -2.41
N THR A 184 23.51 20.22 -2.02
CA THR A 184 24.85 19.90 -1.53
C THR A 184 25.56 19.16 -2.65
N ILE A 185 26.68 19.74 -3.12
CA ILE A 185 27.58 19.23 -4.17
C ILE A 185 27.18 19.56 -5.62
N VAL A 186 27.28 20.84 -6.00
CA VAL A 186 27.88 21.22 -7.31
C VAL A 186 29.20 21.97 -7.10
N ASN A 187 29.58 22.31 -5.86
CA ASN A 187 30.91 22.83 -5.52
C ASN A 187 31.63 21.88 -4.55
N GLY A 188 31.81 20.64 -5.01
CA GLY A 188 32.91 19.78 -4.55
C GLY A 188 34.14 20.10 -5.40
N PHE A 189 34.77 21.25 -5.14
CA PHE A 189 36.19 21.38 -5.40
C PHE A 189 36.89 20.57 -4.29
N ILE A 190 37.59 19.52 -4.73
CA ILE A 190 38.75 18.96 -4.04
C ILE A 190 39.78 20.07 -3.85
#